data_AF-A0A6C0E8V4-F1
#
_entry.id   AF-A0A6C0E8V4-F1
#
_cell.length_a   1.000
_cell.length_b   1.000
_cell.length_c   1.000
_cell.angle_alpha   90.00
_cell.angle_beta   90.00
_cell.angle_gamma   90.00
#
_symmetry.space_group_name_H-M   'P 1'
#
loop_
_entity.id
_entity.type
_entity.pdbx_description
1 polymer ?
#
loop_
_entity_poly.entity_id
_entity_poly.type
_entity_poly.pdbx_seq_one_letter_code
_entity_poly.pdbx_strand_id
1 'polypeptide(L)'
;MIVVYTPRLNTGLNGNNVDRIEYQHINNMVVLWKNCYHFRIILMYNKNNLDVNNYTYDHKSDTFTYRNVIISEKYPLYDINTLKNFKFIITEVYIERLCSMGRIDILEYLKNTHQNLDSKFALFDAAAHGQIGVLEWWKNSGLPLKYSDNATELDVASENNHINVLEWWKNSGLPMTYTNCAVNSASSRGYFYVLNWWKNSGLPLKYNEYAFENAANGGHIDVLDWWKNSGLELKYRPSEICRAIKKNPEVLEWWKNSKLPL
;
A
#
# COMPACT_ATOMS: atom_id res chain seq x y z
N MET A 1 27.66 -23.07 -4.58
CA MET A 1 27.15 -21.81 -3.99
C MET A 1 25.63 -21.85 -4.04
N ILE A 2 24.92 -21.53 -2.95
CA ILE A 2 23.48 -21.32 -2.96
C ILE A 2 23.27 -19.84 -3.21
N VAL A 3 22.43 -19.49 -4.19
CA VAL A 3 21.96 -18.14 -4.45
C VAL A 3 20.45 -18.15 -4.29
N VAL A 4 19.91 -17.16 -3.60
CA VAL A 4 18.46 -16.96 -3.49
C VAL A 4 18.04 -16.02 -4.61
N TYR A 5 17.13 -16.46 -5.45
CA TYR A 5 16.66 -15.70 -6.60
C TYR A 5 15.25 -15.18 -6.38
N THR A 6 15.06 -13.88 -6.65
CA THR A 6 13.75 -13.24 -6.69
C THR A 6 13.55 -12.51 -8.02
N PRO A 7 12.50 -12.84 -8.79
CA PRO A 7 12.18 -12.08 -9.98
C PRO A 7 11.52 -10.75 -9.56
N ARG A 8 12.14 -9.61 -9.91
CA ARG A 8 11.41 -8.34 -9.94
C ARG A 8 10.38 -8.42 -11.07
N LEU A 9 9.11 -8.20 -10.76
CA LEU A 9 8.04 -8.10 -11.76
C LEU A 9 8.39 -7.01 -12.78
N ASN A 10 8.56 -7.41 -14.05
CA ASN A 10 8.60 -6.62 -15.28
C ASN A 10 8.80 -5.10 -15.13
N THR A 11 10.06 -4.68 -15.12
CA THR A 11 10.46 -3.43 -15.79
C THR A 11 11.51 -3.84 -16.81
N GLY A 12 11.22 -3.70 -18.11
CA GLY A 12 12.02 -4.19 -19.23
C GLY A 12 13.46 -3.66 -19.28
N LEU A 13 14.31 -4.15 -18.37
CA LEU A 13 15.71 -3.84 -18.25
C LEU A 13 16.44 -5.13 -17.89
N ASN A 14 17.22 -5.60 -18.86
CA ASN A 14 18.24 -6.66 -18.82
C ASN A 14 18.63 -7.15 -17.42
N GLY A 15 18.28 -8.41 -17.12
CA GLY A 15 19.15 -9.49 -16.61
C GLY A 15 20.04 -9.35 -15.37
N ASN A 16 20.22 -8.17 -14.77
CA ASN A 16 21.38 -7.91 -13.90
C ASN A 16 21.08 -7.58 -12.42
N ASN A 17 19.83 -7.66 -11.98
CA ASN A 17 19.50 -7.41 -10.56
C ASN A 17 19.26 -8.73 -9.81
N VAL A 18 20.33 -9.50 -9.63
CA VAL A 18 20.37 -10.70 -8.77
C VAL A 18 20.99 -10.30 -7.43
N ASP A 19 20.19 -10.27 -6.36
CA ASP A 19 20.74 -10.14 -5.01
C ASP A 19 21.47 -11.45 -4.66
N ARG A 20 22.80 -11.43 -4.75
CA ARG A 20 23.65 -12.58 -4.43
C ARG A 20 23.79 -12.70 -2.91
N ILE A 21 23.14 -13.70 -2.30
CA ILE A 21 23.38 -14.08 -0.90
C ILE A 21 24.16 -15.39 -0.90
N GLU A 22 25.42 -15.37 -0.45
CA GLU A 22 26.28 -16.57 -0.38
C GLU A 22 25.94 -17.49 0.81
N TYR A 23 26.27 -18.78 0.67
CA TYR A 23 25.86 -19.94 1.50
C TYR A 23 26.06 -19.78 3.02
N GLN A 24 26.95 -18.91 3.50
CA GLN A 24 27.15 -18.68 4.94
C GLN A 24 26.04 -17.84 5.60
N HIS A 25 25.08 -17.30 4.84
CA HIS A 25 24.06 -16.36 5.33
C HIS A 25 22.61 -16.76 5.03
N ILE A 26 22.32 -18.02 4.70
CA ILE A 26 20.92 -18.50 4.53
C ILE A 26 20.12 -18.38 5.84
N ASN A 27 20.80 -18.35 6.99
CA ASN A 27 20.18 -18.10 8.29
C ASN A 27 19.68 -16.65 8.47
N ASN A 28 20.06 -15.74 7.56
CA ASN A 28 19.84 -14.30 7.63
C ASN A 28 19.26 -13.74 6.30
N MET A 29 18.25 -14.40 5.73
CA MET A 29 17.53 -13.81 4.60
C MET A 29 16.74 -12.59 5.08
N VAL A 30 17.25 -11.39 4.76
CA VAL A 30 16.57 -10.12 5.06
C VAL A 30 15.55 -9.87 3.97
N VAL A 31 14.26 -9.89 4.32
CA VAL A 31 13.21 -9.56 3.36
C VAL A 31 13.14 -8.04 3.21
N LEU A 32 13.95 -7.47 2.31
CA LEU A 32 13.90 -6.05 1.91
C LEU A 32 13.03 -5.83 0.65
N TRP A 33 12.32 -6.86 0.21
CA TRP A 33 11.83 -6.92 -1.17
C TRP A 33 10.39 -6.44 -1.27
N LYS A 34 10.23 -5.14 -1.49
CA LYS A 34 8.91 -4.50 -1.62
C LYS A 34 8.01 -5.12 -2.69
N ASN A 35 8.51 -5.82 -3.71
CA ASN A 35 7.70 -6.35 -4.84
C ASN A 35 7.94 -7.84 -5.16
N CYS A 36 8.42 -8.64 -4.19
CA CYS A 36 8.63 -10.07 -4.40
C CYS A 36 7.59 -10.89 -3.63
N TYR A 37 7.00 -11.88 -4.30
CA TYR A 37 6.00 -12.80 -3.70
C TYR A 37 6.53 -14.22 -3.51
N HIS A 38 7.65 -14.56 -4.13
CA HIS A 38 8.30 -15.85 -3.98
C HIS A 38 9.81 -15.71 -4.19
N PHE A 39 10.56 -16.72 -3.77
CA PHE A 39 11.97 -16.90 -4.12
C PHE A 39 12.21 -18.33 -4.62
N ARG A 40 13.37 -18.54 -5.25
CA ARG A 40 13.89 -19.87 -5.59
C ARG A 40 15.30 -20.03 -5.03
N ILE A 41 15.69 -21.25 -4.72
CA ILE A 41 17.04 -21.62 -4.32
C ILE A 41 17.77 -22.12 -5.55
N ILE A 42 18.95 -21.56 -5.77
CA ILE A 42 19.78 -21.87 -6.93
C ILE A 42 21.08 -22.50 -6.43
N LEU A 43 21.33 -23.77 -6.77
CA LEU A 43 22.57 -24.49 -6.50
C LEU A 43 23.49 -24.43 -7.72
N MET A 44 24.67 -23.84 -7.56
CA MET A 44 25.67 -23.73 -8.62
C MET A 44 26.87 -24.65 -8.38
N TYR A 45 27.26 -25.40 -9.42
CA TYR A 45 28.39 -26.34 -9.40
C TYR A 45 29.77 -25.67 -9.62
N ASN A 46 29.82 -24.43 -10.14
CA ASN A 46 31.08 -23.69 -10.31
C ASN A 46 30.93 -22.22 -9.86
N LYS A 47 31.88 -21.73 -9.05
CA LYS A 47 31.81 -20.44 -8.32
C LYS A 47 31.91 -19.20 -9.23
N ASN A 48 32.44 -19.36 -10.46
CA ASN A 48 33.01 -18.23 -11.20
C ASN A 48 32.23 -17.73 -12.44
N ASN A 49 31.20 -18.41 -12.94
CA ASN A 49 30.50 -17.97 -14.18
C ASN A 49 28.97 -18.01 -14.04
N LEU A 50 28.38 -16.89 -13.63
CA LEU A 50 26.98 -16.58 -13.99
C LEU A 50 27.00 -16.05 -15.43
N ASP A 51 27.04 -16.94 -16.41
CA ASP A 51 26.63 -16.54 -17.76
C ASP A 51 25.09 -16.58 -17.79
N VAL A 52 24.48 -15.47 -17.35
CA VAL A 52 23.01 -15.30 -17.25
C VAL A 52 22.29 -15.45 -18.59
N ASN A 53 23.03 -15.57 -19.69
CA ASN A 53 22.50 -15.79 -21.04
C ASN A 53 22.42 -17.27 -21.45
N ASN A 54 22.93 -18.20 -20.63
CA ASN A 54 22.99 -19.63 -20.94
C ASN A 54 21.91 -20.43 -20.20
N TYR A 55 20.64 -19.99 -20.31
CA TYR A 55 19.47 -20.74 -19.82
C TYR A 55 18.61 -21.26 -20.96
N THR A 56 18.04 -22.44 -20.76
CA THR A 56 16.89 -22.95 -21.51
C THR A 56 15.65 -22.83 -20.63
N TYR A 57 14.62 -22.15 -21.11
CA TYR A 57 13.33 -22.03 -20.43
C TYR A 57 12.37 -23.12 -20.93
N ASP A 58 11.90 -23.97 -20.02
CA ASP A 58 10.88 -24.97 -20.32
C ASP A 58 9.49 -24.42 -19.99
N HIS A 59 8.73 -24.12 -21.04
CA HIS A 59 7.36 -23.61 -20.96
C HIS A 59 6.38 -24.61 -20.31
N LYS A 60 6.65 -25.92 -20.32
CA LYS A 60 5.75 -26.92 -19.74
C LYS A 60 5.87 -27.02 -18.23
N SER A 61 7.08 -26.85 -17.71
CA SER A 61 7.37 -26.97 -16.28
C SER A 61 7.56 -25.63 -15.57
N ASP A 62 7.60 -24.51 -16.30
CA ASP A 62 7.94 -23.19 -15.77
C ASP A 62 9.28 -23.22 -15.01
N THR A 63 10.27 -23.87 -15.63
CA THR A 63 11.62 -24.03 -15.08
C THR A 63 12.69 -23.47 -16.03
N PHE A 64 13.72 -22.87 -15.44
CA PHE A 64 14.94 -22.46 -16.14
C PHE A 64 16.01 -23.53 -15.89
N THR A 65 16.64 -24.01 -16.96
CA THR A 65 17.78 -24.91 -16.89
C THR A 65 19.02 -24.16 -17.38
N TYR A 66 19.91 -23.81 -16.46
CA TYR A 66 21.25 -23.35 -16.84
C TYR A 66 22.17 -24.57 -16.83
N ARG A 67 23.10 -24.65 -17.78
CA ARG A 67 23.96 -25.84 -17.99
C ARG A 67 24.70 -26.38 -16.75
N ASN A 68 24.82 -25.62 -15.66
CA ASN A 68 25.53 -25.99 -14.43
C ASN A 68 24.78 -25.59 -13.13
N VAL A 69 23.46 -25.50 -13.19
CA VAL A 69 22.65 -24.97 -12.07
C VAL A 69 21.41 -25.82 -11.84
N ILE A 70 21.15 -26.16 -10.57
CA ILE A 70 19.89 -26.75 -10.13
C ILE A 70 19.05 -25.64 -9.49
N ILE A 71 17.84 -25.44 -10.00
CA ILE A 71 16.90 -24.45 -9.47
C ILE A 71 15.77 -25.19 -8.74
N SER A 72 15.47 -24.76 -7.52
CA SER A 72 14.34 -25.29 -6.76
C SER A 72 12.98 -24.85 -7.33
N GLU A 73 11.92 -25.44 -6.79
CA GLU A 73 10.58 -24.89 -6.89
C GLU A 73 10.47 -23.46 -6.32
N LYS A 74 9.33 -22.80 -6.59
CA LYS A 74 9.01 -21.48 -6.04
C LYS A 74 8.58 -21.63 -4.58
N TYR A 75 9.20 -20.88 -3.69
CA TYR A 75 8.80 -20.78 -2.29
C TYR A 75 8.09 -19.44 -2.06
N PRO A 76 6.78 -19.42 -1.75
CA PRO A 76 6.06 -18.19 -1.50
C PRO A 76 6.55 -17.46 -0.24
N LEU A 77 6.87 -16.17 -0.36
CA LEU A 77 7.43 -15.39 0.75
C LEU A 77 6.42 -15.12 1.87
N TYR A 78 5.14 -15.04 1.53
CA TYR A 78 4.04 -14.83 2.47
C TYR A 78 3.31 -16.17 2.64
N ASP A 79 4.00 -17.20 3.09
CA ASP A 79 3.38 -18.50 3.37
C ASP A 79 3.97 -19.10 4.65
N ILE A 80 3.09 -19.61 5.52
CA ILE A 80 3.49 -20.11 6.84
C ILE A 80 4.40 -21.34 6.69
N ASN A 81 4.15 -22.22 5.72
CA ASN A 81 4.99 -23.40 5.53
C ASN A 81 6.39 -23.01 5.07
N THR A 82 6.49 -22.00 4.21
CA THR A 82 7.78 -21.42 3.83
C THR A 82 8.49 -20.82 5.04
N LEU A 83 7.82 -20.07 5.90
CA LEU A 83 8.41 -19.53 7.13
C LEU A 83 8.84 -20.60 8.14
N LYS A 84 8.19 -21.77 8.15
CA LYS A 84 8.60 -22.92 8.99
C LYS A 84 9.85 -23.60 8.45
N ASN A 85 9.99 -23.65 7.12
CA ASN A 85 11.09 -24.34 6.45
C ASN A 85 12.38 -23.51 6.38
N PHE A 86 12.27 -22.18 6.51
CA PHE A 86 13.40 -21.26 6.38
C PHE A 86 13.49 -20.28 7.54
N LYS A 87 14.72 -20.04 8.03
CA LYS A 87 14.99 -19.02 9.05
C LYS A 87 15.10 -17.65 8.39
N PHE A 88 14.02 -16.87 8.42
CA PHE A 88 14.01 -15.49 7.95
C PHE A 88 14.30 -14.50 9.07
N ILE A 89 15.04 -13.44 8.74
CA ILE A 89 15.03 -12.23 9.56
C ILE A 89 13.78 -11.45 9.19
N ILE A 90 12.84 -11.36 10.13
CA ILE A 90 11.63 -10.58 9.96
C ILE A 90 11.97 -9.10 10.09
N THR A 91 11.77 -8.37 9.01
CA THR A 91 12.00 -6.93 8.92
C THR A 91 10.71 -6.17 9.15
N GLU A 92 10.83 -4.90 9.53
CA GLU A 92 9.70 -3.96 9.58
C GLU A 92 8.93 -3.95 8.24
N VAL A 93 9.64 -3.92 7.11
CA VAL A 93 9.05 -3.96 5.75
C VAL A 93 8.25 -5.23 5.49
N TYR A 94 8.68 -6.39 6.02
CA TYR A 94 7.90 -7.62 5.90
C TYR A 94 6.59 -7.53 6.68
N ILE A 95 6.65 -6.99 7.90
CA ILE A 95 5.49 -6.78 8.77
C ILE A 95 4.48 -5.82 8.12
N GLU A 96 4.96 -4.67 7.60
CA GLU A 96 4.18 -3.71 6.81
C GLU A 96 3.45 -4.40 5.63
N ARG A 97 4.16 -5.31 4.95
CA ARG A 97 3.59 -6.06 3.83
C ARG A 97 2.53 -7.08 4.25
N LEU A 98 2.72 -7.75 5.39
CA LEU A 98 1.68 -8.60 5.96
C LEU A 98 0.43 -7.78 6.33
N CYS A 99 0.63 -6.58 6.88
CA CYS A 99 -0.46 -5.67 7.26
C CYS A 99 -1.27 -5.23 6.05
N SER A 100 -0.61 -4.74 4.99
CA SER A 100 -1.25 -4.35 3.73
C SER A 100 -1.99 -5.50 3.03
N MET A 101 -1.47 -6.73 3.12
CA MET A 101 -2.08 -7.91 2.52
C MET A 101 -3.16 -8.57 3.38
N GLY A 102 -3.35 -8.14 4.63
CA GLY A 102 -4.34 -8.76 5.52
C GLY A 102 -3.91 -10.12 6.10
N ARG A 103 -2.60 -10.42 6.17
CA ARG A 103 -2.05 -11.75 6.55
C ARG A 103 -1.96 -11.95 8.06
N ILE A 104 -3.12 -11.96 8.71
CA ILE A 104 -3.29 -12.18 10.15
C ILE A 104 -2.76 -13.55 10.57
N ASP A 105 -2.92 -14.57 9.72
CA ASP A 105 -2.41 -15.93 9.95
C ASP A 105 -0.89 -15.96 10.17
N ILE A 106 -0.14 -15.21 9.34
CA ILE A 106 1.31 -15.10 9.48
C ILE A 106 1.67 -14.20 10.67
N LEU A 107 0.98 -13.07 10.86
CA LEU A 107 1.22 -12.18 11.99
C LEU A 107 1.06 -12.93 13.33
N GLU A 108 0.02 -13.74 13.45
CA GLU A 108 -0.25 -14.59 14.61
C GLU A 108 0.85 -15.66 14.79
N TYR A 109 1.28 -16.31 13.69
CA TYR A 109 2.40 -17.26 13.73
C TYR A 109 3.71 -16.61 14.22
N LEU A 110 4.04 -15.42 13.72
CA LEU A 110 5.25 -14.68 14.11
C LEU A 110 5.19 -14.25 15.58
N LYS A 111 4.02 -13.80 16.04
CA LYS A 111 3.77 -13.46 17.45
C LYS A 111 3.99 -14.67 18.36
N ASN A 112 3.43 -15.83 18.00
CA ASN A 112 3.51 -17.06 18.80
C ASN A 112 4.90 -17.71 18.79
N THR A 113 5.77 -17.34 17.84
CA THR A 113 7.17 -17.77 17.81
C THR A 113 8.11 -16.78 18.50
N HIS A 114 7.56 -15.83 19.28
CA HIS A 114 8.29 -14.78 20.02
C HIS A 114 9.19 -13.92 19.12
N GLN A 115 8.82 -13.75 17.85
CA GLN A 115 9.51 -12.81 16.99
C GLN A 115 9.14 -11.37 17.36
N ASN A 116 10.09 -10.46 17.19
CA ASN A 116 9.85 -9.05 17.43
C ASN A 116 8.96 -8.47 16.31
N LEU A 117 7.68 -8.30 16.60
CA LEU A 117 6.75 -7.58 15.74
C LEU A 117 6.74 -6.11 16.14
N ASP A 118 7.76 -5.39 15.68
CA ASP A 118 7.81 -3.93 15.81
C ASP A 118 7.74 -3.25 14.45
N SER A 119 6.74 -2.39 14.27
CA SER A 119 6.60 -1.55 13.09
C SER A 119 5.89 -0.24 13.42
N LYS A 120 6.44 0.86 12.92
CA LYS A 120 5.83 2.19 13.01
C LYS A 120 4.71 2.39 12.00
N PHE A 121 4.69 1.62 10.92
CA PHE A 121 3.75 1.78 9.81
C PHE A 121 2.73 0.65 9.70
N ALA A 122 2.75 -0.36 10.57
CA ALA A 122 1.78 -1.47 10.53
C ALA A 122 0.31 -1.02 10.48
N LEU A 123 -0.10 -0.10 11.37
CA LEU A 123 -1.47 0.43 11.37
C LEU A 123 -1.73 1.32 10.13
N PHE A 124 -0.73 2.08 9.68
CA PHE A 124 -0.81 2.87 8.47
C PHE A 124 -1.03 2.01 7.23
N ASP A 125 -0.24 0.96 7.03
CA ASP A 125 -0.36 0.07 5.88
C ASP A 125 -1.67 -0.73 5.92
N ALA A 126 -2.11 -1.15 7.11
CA ALA A 126 -3.42 -1.78 7.27
C ALA A 126 -4.55 -0.79 6.90
N ALA A 127 -4.48 0.46 7.36
CA ALA A 127 -5.45 1.51 7.04
C ALA A 127 -5.47 1.87 5.54
N ALA A 128 -4.28 2.01 4.94
CA ALA A 128 -4.09 2.34 3.52
C ALA A 128 -4.63 1.27 2.57
N HIS A 129 -4.78 0.03 3.03
CA HIS A 129 -5.28 -1.10 2.25
C HIS A 129 -6.63 -1.65 2.73
N GLY A 130 -7.30 -0.94 3.64
CA GLY A 130 -8.66 -1.30 4.06
C GLY A 130 -8.74 -2.52 4.99
N GLN A 131 -7.63 -2.91 5.62
CA GLN A 131 -7.47 -4.18 6.33
C GLN A 131 -7.97 -4.10 7.78
N ILE A 132 -9.29 -3.96 7.97
CA ILE A 132 -9.90 -3.87 9.30
C ILE A 132 -9.61 -5.08 10.19
N GLY A 133 -9.43 -6.27 9.60
CA GLY A 133 -9.07 -7.48 10.36
C GLY A 133 -7.68 -7.37 10.99
N VAL A 134 -6.72 -6.77 10.28
CA VAL A 134 -5.37 -6.51 10.83
C VAL A 134 -5.44 -5.44 11.90
N LEU A 135 -6.20 -4.36 11.69
CA LEU A 135 -6.40 -3.31 12.70
C LEU A 135 -6.98 -3.88 14.00
N GLU A 136 -8.03 -4.70 13.90
CA GLU A 136 -8.65 -5.37 15.05
C GLU A 136 -7.70 -6.36 15.71
N TRP A 137 -6.99 -7.17 14.93
CA TRP A 137 -5.99 -8.10 15.45
C TRP A 137 -4.88 -7.36 16.20
N TRP A 138 -4.33 -6.28 15.62
CA TRP A 138 -3.24 -5.52 16.20
C TRP A 138 -3.65 -4.89 17.53
N LYS A 139 -4.86 -4.29 17.58
CA LYS A 139 -5.47 -3.74 18.80
C LYS A 139 -5.58 -4.78 19.92
N ASN A 140 -5.95 -6.02 19.60
CA ASN A 140 -6.12 -7.09 20.58
C ASN A 140 -4.85 -7.92 20.82
N SER A 141 -3.78 -7.67 20.08
CA SER A 141 -2.56 -8.49 20.12
C SER A 141 -1.72 -8.28 21.39
N GLY A 142 -1.88 -7.14 22.07
CA GLY A 142 -0.97 -6.68 23.12
C GLY A 142 0.34 -6.07 22.60
N LEU A 143 0.50 -5.96 21.27
CA LEU A 143 1.60 -5.23 20.66
C LEU A 143 1.42 -3.71 20.85
N PRO A 144 2.51 -2.93 20.85
CA PRO A 144 2.41 -1.48 20.89
C PRO A 144 1.56 -0.94 19.73
N LEU A 145 0.58 -0.10 20.06
CA LEU A 145 -0.19 0.65 19.09
C LEU A 145 0.60 1.90 18.72
N LYS A 146 1.39 1.80 17.66
CA LYS A 146 2.11 2.91 17.06
C LYS A 146 1.24 3.49 15.95
N TYR A 147 0.63 4.64 16.23
CA TYR A 147 -0.04 5.48 15.25
C TYR A 147 0.67 6.83 15.23
N SER A 148 0.65 7.50 14.08
CA SER A 148 1.36 8.76 13.92
C SER A 148 0.59 9.91 14.58
N ASP A 149 1.28 10.70 15.41
CA ASP A 149 0.78 12.01 15.86
C ASP A 149 0.50 12.96 14.67
N ASN A 150 1.09 12.66 13.49
CA ASN A 150 0.88 13.41 12.25
C ASN A 150 -0.38 12.98 11.48
N ALA A 151 -1.33 12.28 12.11
CA ALA A 151 -2.68 12.13 11.59
C ALA A 151 -2.78 11.36 10.24
N THR A 152 -1.91 10.36 10.03
CA THR A 152 -1.70 9.77 8.70
C THR A 152 -2.68 8.67 8.31
N GLU A 153 -3.26 7.94 9.26
CA GLU A 153 -4.01 6.71 9.03
C GLU A 153 -5.43 6.97 8.50
N LEU A 154 -6.12 7.96 9.05
CA LEU A 154 -7.43 8.38 8.55
C LEU A 154 -7.31 9.17 7.24
N ASP A 155 -6.23 9.93 7.07
CA ASP A 155 -5.92 10.63 5.83
C ASP A 155 -5.68 9.63 4.69
N VAL A 156 -4.85 8.60 4.90
CA VAL A 156 -4.57 7.57 3.89
C VAL A 156 -5.77 6.65 3.64
N ALA A 157 -6.58 6.36 4.66
CA ALA A 157 -7.82 5.61 4.47
C ALA A 157 -8.82 6.40 3.60
N SER A 158 -8.90 7.73 3.79
CA SER A 158 -9.71 8.60 2.96
C SER A 158 -9.18 8.70 1.53
N GLU A 159 -7.85 8.76 1.39
CA GLU A 159 -7.17 8.76 0.10
C GLU A 159 -7.35 7.44 -0.67
N ASN A 160 -7.60 6.32 -0.01
CA ASN A 160 -7.76 5.00 -0.65
C ASN A 160 -9.20 4.48 -0.63
N ASN A 161 -10.19 5.35 -0.36
CA ASN A 161 -11.61 5.01 -0.36
C ASN A 161 -12.02 3.94 0.68
N HIS A 162 -11.37 3.93 1.84
CA HIS A 162 -11.58 2.93 2.89
C HIS A 162 -12.49 3.44 4.02
N ILE A 163 -13.78 3.63 3.71
CA ILE A 163 -14.80 4.05 4.68
C ILE A 163 -14.93 3.06 5.86
N ASN A 164 -14.72 1.76 5.59
CA ASN A 164 -14.71 0.73 6.63
C ASN A 164 -13.61 0.96 7.67
N VAL A 165 -12.44 1.46 7.28
CA VAL A 165 -11.36 1.84 8.21
C VAL A 165 -11.73 3.08 9.01
N LEU A 166 -12.31 4.10 8.36
CA LEU A 166 -12.78 5.31 9.04
C LEU A 166 -13.83 4.97 10.11
N GLU A 167 -14.79 4.11 9.77
CA GLU A 167 -15.83 3.64 10.69
C GLU A 167 -15.26 2.76 11.80
N TRP A 168 -14.34 1.85 11.48
CA TRP A 168 -13.67 1.04 12.50
C TRP A 168 -12.92 1.93 13.49
N TRP A 169 -12.16 2.91 13.01
CA TRP A 169 -11.37 3.80 13.86
C TRP A 169 -12.25 4.63 14.78
N LYS A 170 -13.35 5.18 14.25
CA LYS A 170 -14.35 5.91 15.03
C LYS A 170 -14.93 5.09 16.19
N ASN A 171 -15.13 3.79 15.98
CA ASN A 171 -15.68 2.87 16.98
C ASN A 171 -14.60 2.18 17.84
N SER A 172 -13.32 2.34 17.50
CA SER A 172 -12.22 1.61 18.13
C SER A 172 -11.87 2.11 19.54
N GLY A 173 -12.27 3.33 19.90
CA GLY A 173 -11.81 4.01 21.11
C GLY A 173 -10.38 4.55 21.02
N LEU A 174 -9.73 4.43 19.85
CA LEU A 174 -8.44 5.06 19.59
C LEU A 174 -8.59 6.56 19.32
N PRO A 175 -7.56 7.38 19.60
CA PRO A 175 -7.56 8.79 19.22
C PRO A 175 -7.79 8.96 17.72
N MET A 176 -8.63 9.93 17.36
CA MET A 176 -8.90 10.28 15.96
C MET A 176 -8.07 11.49 15.55
N THR A 177 -6.90 11.21 14.98
CA THR A 177 -5.99 12.22 14.40
C THR A 177 -6.10 12.19 12.88
N TYR A 178 -6.48 13.33 12.28
CA TYR A 178 -6.60 13.53 10.83
C TYR A 178 -6.33 15.00 10.48
N THR A 179 -5.89 15.26 9.26
CA THR A 179 -5.62 16.62 8.75
C THR A 179 -6.65 17.01 7.69
N ASN A 180 -6.46 18.16 7.03
CA ASN A 180 -7.24 18.51 5.84
C ASN A 180 -6.97 17.58 4.65
N CYS A 181 -5.88 16.79 4.67
CA CYS A 181 -5.57 15.83 3.62
C CYS A 181 -6.66 14.78 3.46
N ALA A 182 -7.35 14.34 4.52
CA ALA A 182 -8.45 13.39 4.40
C ALA A 182 -9.54 13.84 3.40
N VAL A 183 -10.08 15.05 3.60
CA VAL A 183 -11.14 15.62 2.75
C VAL A 183 -10.61 16.10 1.40
N ASN A 184 -9.41 16.68 1.40
CA ASN A 184 -8.75 17.14 0.17
C ASN A 184 -8.47 15.98 -0.80
N SER A 185 -7.89 14.87 -0.30
CA SER A 185 -7.58 13.69 -1.11
C SER A 185 -8.83 12.96 -1.58
N ALA A 186 -9.85 12.85 -0.72
CA ALA A 186 -11.14 12.29 -1.11
C ALA A 186 -11.78 13.11 -2.26
N SER A 187 -11.69 14.44 -2.19
CA SER A 187 -12.20 15.31 -3.26
C SER A 187 -11.39 15.18 -4.55
N SER A 188 -10.05 15.16 -4.42
CA SER A 188 -9.11 14.99 -5.54
C SER A 188 -9.30 13.68 -6.31
N ARG A 189 -9.81 12.64 -5.64
CA ARG A 189 -10.01 11.30 -6.21
C ARG A 189 -11.46 11.01 -6.61
N GLY A 190 -12.38 11.96 -6.43
CA GLY A 190 -13.78 11.76 -6.76
C GLY A 190 -14.53 10.87 -5.77
N TYR A 191 -14.08 10.75 -4.52
CA TYR A 191 -14.67 9.82 -3.55
C TYR A 191 -15.85 10.44 -2.79
N PHE A 192 -16.98 10.56 -3.49
CA PHE A 192 -18.24 11.07 -2.95
C PHE A 192 -18.63 10.44 -1.60
N TYR A 193 -18.58 9.11 -1.49
CA TYR A 193 -19.01 8.41 -0.27
C TYR A 193 -18.10 8.68 0.92
N VAL A 194 -16.80 8.90 0.71
CA VAL A 194 -15.86 9.29 1.77
C VAL A 194 -16.17 10.70 2.26
N LEU A 195 -16.44 11.65 1.35
CA LEU A 195 -16.87 13.00 1.71
C LEU A 195 -18.18 12.98 2.50
N ASN A 196 -19.14 12.16 2.07
CA ASN A 196 -20.39 11.99 2.79
C ASN A 196 -20.19 11.36 4.18
N TRP A 197 -19.28 10.39 4.31
CA TRP A 197 -18.91 9.85 5.63
C TRP A 197 -18.34 10.94 6.53
N TRP A 198 -17.36 11.71 6.06
CA TRP A 198 -16.76 12.81 6.84
C TRP A 198 -17.82 13.81 7.29
N LYS A 199 -18.71 14.25 6.39
CA LYS A 199 -19.79 15.20 6.73
C LYS A 199 -20.76 14.68 7.78
N ASN A 200 -21.07 13.38 7.76
CA ASN A 200 -22.02 12.77 8.69
C ASN A 200 -21.34 12.13 9.92
N SER A 201 -20.01 12.17 10.00
CA SER A 201 -19.24 11.50 11.06
C SER A 201 -19.45 12.13 12.45
N GLY A 202 -19.87 13.40 12.50
CA GLY A 202 -19.89 14.21 13.73
C GLY A 202 -18.52 14.78 14.10
N LEU A 203 -17.49 14.57 13.27
CA LEU A 203 -16.15 15.09 13.47
C LEU A 203 -15.99 16.46 12.79
N PRO A 204 -15.11 17.34 13.30
CA PRO A 204 -14.74 18.58 12.62
C PRO A 204 -14.28 18.35 11.18
N LEU A 205 -14.95 18.98 10.21
CA LEU A 205 -14.53 18.90 8.82
C LEU A 205 -13.32 19.81 8.57
N LYS A 206 -12.16 19.21 8.29
CA LYS A 206 -10.93 19.94 7.95
C LYS A 206 -10.71 19.88 6.45
N TYR A 207 -10.70 21.04 5.79
CA TYR A 207 -10.44 21.15 4.36
C TYR A 207 -9.94 22.56 4.03
N ASN A 208 -9.29 22.70 2.87
CA ASN A 208 -8.88 23.99 2.33
C ASN A 208 -9.20 24.07 0.83
N GLU A 209 -8.72 25.11 0.15
CA GLU A 209 -9.02 25.39 -1.25
C GLU A 209 -8.69 24.22 -2.19
N TYR A 210 -7.68 23.41 -1.84
CA TYR A 210 -7.29 22.26 -2.63
C TYR A 210 -8.38 21.20 -2.76
N ALA A 211 -9.33 21.11 -1.82
CA ALA A 211 -10.40 20.12 -1.93
C ALA A 211 -11.27 20.36 -3.18
N PHE A 212 -11.80 21.57 -3.32
CA PHE A 212 -12.67 21.92 -4.44
C PHE A 212 -11.87 22.08 -5.75
N GLU A 213 -10.69 22.70 -5.69
CA GLU A 213 -9.81 22.86 -6.86
C GLU A 213 -9.36 21.52 -7.45
N ASN A 214 -9.00 20.55 -6.61
CA ASN A 214 -8.57 19.24 -7.10
C ASN A 214 -9.74 18.42 -7.65
N ALA A 215 -10.93 18.53 -7.06
CA ALA A 215 -12.14 17.93 -7.65
C ALA A 215 -12.40 18.49 -9.07
N ALA A 216 -12.26 19.81 -9.26
CA ALA A 216 -12.38 20.44 -10.57
C ALA A 216 -11.28 19.99 -11.53
N ASN A 217 -10.02 19.94 -11.08
CA ASN A 217 -8.89 19.49 -11.90
C ASN A 217 -8.97 18.01 -12.31
N GLY A 218 -9.60 17.19 -11.46
CA GLY A 218 -9.91 15.78 -11.71
C GLY A 218 -11.15 15.56 -12.59
N GLY A 219 -11.97 16.60 -12.81
CA GLY A 219 -13.21 16.47 -13.57
C GLY A 219 -14.33 15.74 -12.80
N HIS A 220 -14.26 15.73 -11.47
CA HIS A 220 -15.20 14.99 -10.61
C HIS A 220 -16.49 15.78 -10.41
N ILE A 221 -17.37 15.77 -11.41
CA ILE A 221 -18.62 16.55 -11.43
C ILE A 221 -19.54 16.22 -10.25
N ASP A 222 -19.65 14.95 -9.89
CA ASP A 222 -20.39 14.47 -8.73
C ASP A 222 -19.89 15.05 -7.40
N VAL A 223 -18.56 15.19 -7.26
CA VAL A 223 -17.94 15.83 -6.09
C VAL A 223 -18.11 17.35 -6.12
N LEU A 224 -18.07 17.99 -7.30
CA LEU A 224 -18.38 19.42 -7.42
C LEU A 224 -19.82 19.72 -7.01
N ASP A 225 -20.78 18.89 -7.45
CA ASP A 225 -22.16 18.95 -7.00
C ASP A 225 -22.29 18.69 -5.50
N TRP A 226 -21.54 17.73 -4.96
CA TRP A 226 -21.50 17.49 -3.52
C TRP A 226 -21.04 18.74 -2.77
N TRP A 227 -19.94 19.37 -3.18
CA TRP A 227 -19.42 20.59 -2.56
C TRP A 227 -20.44 21.72 -2.62
N LYS A 228 -21.04 21.97 -3.79
CA LYS A 228 -22.08 23.00 -3.98
C LYS A 228 -23.29 22.79 -3.06
N ASN A 229 -23.73 21.54 -2.89
CA ASN A 229 -24.90 21.20 -2.09
C ASN A 229 -24.56 20.85 -0.63
N SER A 230 -23.30 20.90 -0.24
CA SER A 230 -22.85 20.46 1.08
C SER A 230 -23.29 21.42 2.19
N GLY A 231 -23.50 22.70 1.88
CA GLY A 231 -23.66 23.78 2.85
C GLY A 231 -22.34 24.24 3.47
N LEU A 232 -21.20 23.74 2.98
CA LEU A 232 -19.86 24.15 3.38
C LEU A 232 -19.41 25.37 2.58
N GLU A 233 -18.54 26.19 3.17
CA GLU A 233 -17.90 27.29 2.46
C GLU A 233 -17.04 26.74 1.31
N LEU A 234 -17.30 27.20 0.09
CA LEU A 234 -16.48 26.88 -1.07
C LEU A 234 -15.22 27.74 -1.06
N LYS A 235 -14.07 27.11 -0.86
CA LYS A 235 -12.75 27.75 -0.91
C LYS A 235 -12.10 27.35 -2.23
N TYR A 236 -11.73 28.32 -3.06
CA TYR A 236 -11.02 28.08 -4.32
C TYR A 236 -10.35 29.35 -4.83
N ARG A 237 -9.31 29.16 -5.65
CA ARG A 237 -8.68 30.22 -6.43
C ARG A 237 -9.25 30.24 -7.85
N PRO A 238 -9.74 31.40 -8.33
CA PRO A 238 -10.21 31.59 -9.71
C PRO A 238 -9.27 31.05 -10.78
N SER A 239 -7.95 31.24 -10.61
CA SER A 239 -6.93 30.79 -11.54
C SER A 239 -6.88 29.26 -11.69
N GLU A 240 -7.06 28.53 -10.58
CA GLU A 240 -7.05 27.07 -10.58
C GLU A 240 -8.32 26.51 -11.21
N ILE A 241 -9.47 27.14 -10.98
CA ILE A 241 -10.72 26.77 -11.67
C ILE A 241 -10.61 27.03 -13.17
N CYS A 242 -10.04 28.17 -13.59
CA CYS A 242 -9.78 28.44 -15.01
C CYS A 242 -8.90 27.36 -15.65
N ARG A 243 -7.89 26.87 -14.91
CA ARG A 243 -7.01 25.77 -15.37
C ARG A 243 -7.79 24.46 -15.50
N ALA A 244 -8.61 24.12 -14.51
CA ALA A 244 -9.47 22.94 -14.54
C ALA A 244 -10.44 22.96 -15.72
N ILE A 245 -11.11 24.09 -15.95
CA ILE A 245 -12.04 24.32 -17.09
C ILE A 245 -11.35 24.11 -18.44
N LYS A 246 -10.12 24.59 -18.61
CA LYS A 246 -9.34 24.41 -19.85
C LYS A 246 -8.99 22.94 -20.09
N LYS A 247 -8.82 22.17 -19.03
CA LYS A 247 -8.47 20.74 -19.08
C LYS A 247 -9.71 19.85 -19.27
N ASN A 248 -10.84 20.23 -18.67
CA ASN A 248 -12.04 19.39 -18.56
C ASN A 248 -13.29 20.15 -19.06
N PRO A 249 -13.79 19.86 -20.29
CA PRO A 249 -14.99 20.51 -20.84
C PRO A 249 -16.27 20.31 -20.00
N GLU A 250 -16.39 19.17 -19.32
CA GLU A 250 -17.52 18.91 -18.42
C GLU A 250 -17.53 19.87 -17.21
N VAL A 251 -16.35 20.25 -16.71
CA VAL A 251 -16.22 21.22 -15.62
C VAL A 251 -16.61 22.61 -16.09
N LEU A 252 -16.33 22.97 -17.35
CA LEU A 252 -16.82 24.22 -17.94
C LEU A 252 -18.35 24.27 -17.96
N GLU A 253 -18.97 23.19 -18.43
CA GLU A 253 -20.43 23.11 -18.54
C GLU A 253 -21.08 23.11 -17.16
N TRP A 254 -20.52 22.33 -16.22
CA TRP A 254 -20.94 22.37 -14.83
C TRP A 254 -20.80 23.77 -14.23
N TRP A 255 -19.68 24.45 -14.46
CA TRP A 255 -19.43 25.79 -13.92
C TRP A 255 -20.46 26.82 -14.43
N LYS A 256 -20.74 26.82 -15.73
CA LYS A 256 -21.78 27.69 -16.32
C LYS A 256 -23.14 27.47 -15.67
N ASN A 257 -23.49 26.22 -15.40
CA ASN A 257 -24.76 25.84 -14.77
C ASN A 257 -24.75 26.05 -13.24
N SER A 258 -23.57 26.17 -12.64
CA SER A 258 -23.39 26.29 -11.19
C SER A 258 -23.85 27.66 -10.63
N LYS A 259 -23.77 28.71 -11.46
CA LYS A 259 -23.93 30.13 -11.09
C LYS A 259 -22.91 30.63 -10.06
N LEU A 260 -21.79 29.92 -9.88
CA LEU A 260 -20.68 30.36 -9.04
C LEU A 260 -19.90 31.49 -9.72
N PRO A 261 -19.41 32.49 -8.95
CA PRO A 261 -18.58 33.55 -9.50
C PRO A 261 -17.23 32.98 -9.93
N LEU A 262 -16.72 33.50 -11.05
CA LEU A 262 -15.36 33.20 -11.50
C LEU A 262 -14.34 34.03 -10.73
#